data_AF-A0A5J5W5U5-F1
#
_entry.id   AF-A0A5J5W5U5-F1
#
_cell.length_a   1.000
_cell.length_b   1.000
_cell.length_c   1.000
_cell.angle_alpha   90.00
_cell.angle_beta   90.00
_cell.angle_gamma   90.00
#
_symmetry.space_group_name_H-M   'P 1'
#
loop_
_entity.id
_entity.type
_entity.pdbx_description
1 polymer ?
#
loop_
_entity_poly.entity_id
_entity_poly.type
_entity_poly.pdbx_seq_one_letter_code
_entity_poly.pdbx_strand_id
1 'polypeptide(L)' 'MENEPGTKFFVVCEPGTQHMEALLKVVYELYTDYVLKNPFYEMEMPIRFELFDINLTQAVQKDRVALLGR' A
#
# COMPACT_ATOMS: atom_id res chain seq x y z
N MET A 1 5.04 -7.84 4.89
CA MET A 1 6.19 -7.91 3.97
C MET A 1 7.28 -7.01 4.51
N GLU A 2 8.50 -7.51 4.66
CA GLU A 2 9.66 -6.76 5.17
C GLU A 2 10.61 -6.51 4.01
N ASN A 3 11.00 -5.24 3.78
CA ASN A 3 12.00 -4.85 2.79
C ASN A 3 13.01 -3.91 3.46
N GLU A 4 14.30 -4.06 3.16
CA GLU A 4 15.31 -3.09 3.59
C GLU A 4 15.48 -1.96 2.56
N PRO A 5 15.57 -0.68 3.01
CA PRO A 5 15.60 -0.23 4.40
C PRO A 5 14.21 0.09 4.98
N GLY A 6 13.87 -0.53 6.11
CA GLY A 6 13.07 0.04 7.21
C GLY A 6 11.54 0.05 7.14
N THR A 7 10.90 -0.04 5.97
CA THR A 7 9.44 0.19 5.89
C THR A 7 8.62 -1.10 5.96
N LYS A 8 7.77 -1.22 6.98
CA LYS A 8 6.89 -2.38 7.21
C LYS A 8 5.44 -2.01 6.93
N PHE A 9 4.81 -2.74 6.00
CA PHE A 9 3.39 -2.60 5.71
C PHE A 9 2.58 -3.65 6.48
N PHE A 10 1.54 -3.19 7.16
CA PHE A 10 0.58 -4.01 7.87
C PHE A 10 -0.81 -3.78 7.27
N VAL A 11 -1.55 -4.86 7.04
CA VAL A 11 -2.96 -4.82 6.66
C VAL A 11 -3.74 -5.54 7.74
N VAL A 12 -4.81 -4.90 8.20
CA VAL A 12 -5.75 -5.47 9.19
C VAL A 12 -7.06 -5.72 8.46
N CYS A 13 -7.53 -6.95 8.52
CA CYS A 13 -8.76 -7.40 7.86
C CYS A 13 -9.51 -8.38 8.76
N GLU A 14 -10.76 -8.70 8.39
CA GLU A 14 -11.54 -9.72 9.08
C GLU A 14 -10.92 -11.12 8.88
N PRO A 15 -11.09 -12.04 9.85
CA PRO A 15 -10.67 -13.42 9.67
C PRO A 15 -11.34 -14.06 8.44
N GLY A 16 -10.56 -14.71 7.58
CA GLY A 16 -11.05 -15.33 6.35
C GLY A 16 -11.08 -14.40 5.13
N THR A 17 -10.73 -13.12 5.28
CA THR A 17 -10.46 -12.25 4.13
C THR A 17 -9.30 -12.81 3.30
N GLN A 18 -9.55 -13.05 2.01
CA GLN A 18 -8.55 -13.56 1.06
C GLN A 18 -7.89 -12.40 0.30
N HIS A 19 -6.79 -12.67 -0.42
CA HIS A 19 -6.10 -11.72 -1.32
C HIS A 19 -5.32 -10.56 -0.66
N MET A 20 -5.16 -10.55 0.66
CA MET A 20 -4.38 -9.52 1.36
C MET A 20 -2.91 -9.45 0.92
N GLU A 21 -2.32 -10.56 0.49
CA GLU A 21 -0.96 -10.60 -0.06
C GLU A 21 -0.86 -9.83 -1.39
N ALA A 22 -1.87 -9.97 -2.26
CA ALA A 22 -1.93 -9.24 -3.53
C ALA A 22 -2.12 -7.74 -3.28
N LEU A 23 -2.98 -7.37 -2.32
CA LEU A 23 -3.13 -5.98 -1.89
C LEU A 23 -1.80 -5.41 -1.38
N LEU A 24 -1.10 -6.12 -0.49
CA LEU A 24 0.22 -5.71 0.02
C LEU A 24 1.24 -5.50 -1.09
N LYS A 25 1.23 -6.33 -2.13
CA LYS A 25 2.09 -6.17 -3.30
C LYS A 25 1.78 -4.87 -4.06
N VAL A 26 0.51 -4.57 -4.29
CA VAL A 26 0.09 -3.29 -4.92
C VAL A 26 0.51 -2.10 -4.08
N VAL A 27 0.35 -2.16 -2.75
CA VAL A 27 0.81 -1.09 -1.85
C VAL A 27 2.32 -0.90 -1.94
N TYR A 28 3.09 -1.97 -2.04
CA TYR A 28 4.54 -1.91 -2.18
C TYR A 28 4.97 -1.31 -3.53
N GLU A 29 4.29 -1.63 -4.62
CA GLU A 29 4.53 -1.03 -5.93
C GLU A 29 4.27 0.48 -5.89
N LEU A 30 3.13 0.91 -5.33
CA LEU A 30 2.82 2.34 -5.12
C LEU A 30 3.88 3.04 -4.26
N TYR A 31 4.32 2.40 -3.17
CA TYR A 31 5.37 2.95 -2.32
C TYR A 31 6.69 3.11 -3.10
N THR A 32 7.05 2.13 -3.90
CA THR A 32 8.27 2.19 -4.71
C THR A 32 8.18 3.34 -5.74
N ASP A 33 7.03 3.49 -6.40
CA ASP A 33 6.85 4.47 -7.47
C ASP A 33 6.79 5.91 -6.98
N TYR A 34 6.08 6.16 -5.89
CA TYR A 34 5.86 7.52 -5.39
C TYR A 34 6.87 7.95 -4.34
N VAL A 35 7.45 7.01 -3.58
CA VAL A 35 8.33 7.30 -2.44
C VAL A 35 9.79 7.00 -2.77
N LEU A 36 10.12 5.74 -3.06
CA LEU A 36 11.52 5.33 -3.23
C LEU A 36 12.19 5.92 -4.47
N LYS A 37 11.42 6.14 -5.54
CA LYS A 37 11.92 6.78 -6.77
C LYS A 37 12.02 8.30 -6.67
N ASN A 38 11.50 8.92 -5.61
CA ASN A 38 11.52 10.36 -5.46
C ASN A 38 12.88 10.81 -4.88
N PRO A 39 13.74 11.51 -5.64
CA PRO A 39 15.07 11.91 -5.18
C PRO A 39 15.04 12.95 -4.04
N PHE A 40 13.87 13.54 -3.75
CA PHE A 40 13.68 14.51 -2.68
C PHE A 40 13.03 13.92 -1.42
N TYR A 41 12.77 12.62 -1.40
CA TYR A 41 12.19 11.96 -0.22
C TYR A 41 13.29 11.54 0.75
N GLU A 42 13.22 12.06 1.97
CA GLU A 42 14.04 11.61 3.10
C GLU A 42 13.26 10.58 3.92
N MET A 43 13.86 9.44 4.24
CA MET A 43 13.17 8.31 4.88
C MET A 43 12.57 8.61 6.26
N GLU A 44 13.04 9.66 6.95
CA GLU A 44 12.55 10.08 8.26
C GLU A 44 11.33 11.02 8.19
N MET A 45 10.93 11.42 6.98
CA MET A 45 9.77 12.28 6.77
C MET A 45 8.49 11.45 6.58
N PRO A 46 7.33 11.94 7.02
CA PRO A 46 6.06 11.29 6.70
C PRO A 46 5.84 11.29 5.18
N ILE A 47 5.31 10.18 4.66
CA ILE A 47 4.85 10.08 3.28
C ILE A 47 3.67 11.05 3.10
N ARG A 48 3.87 12.12 2.32
CA ARG A 48 2.86 13.16 2.04
C ARG A 48 2.67 13.37 0.53
N PHE A 49 2.60 12.27 -0.21
CA PHE A 49 2.37 12.31 -1.65
C PHE A 49 0.89 12.10 -1.94
N GLU A 50 0.21 13.15 -2.38
CA GLU A 50 -1.23 13.12 -2.66
C GLU A 50 -1.62 12.01 -3.66
N LEU A 51 -0.79 11.80 -4.69
CA LEU A 51 -0.99 10.71 -5.65
C LEU A 51 -0.83 9.32 -5.01
N PHE A 52 0.05 9.16 -4.03
CA PHE A 52 0.16 7.89 -3.28
C PHE A 52 -1.12 7.65 -2.49
N ASP A 53 -1.64 8.65 -1.77
CA ASP A 53 -2.86 8.54 -0.96
C ASP A 53 -4.11 8.23 -1.80
N ILE A 54 -4.25 8.91 -2.95
CA ILE A 54 -5.37 8.67 -3.88
C ILE A 54 -5.32 7.23 -4.40
N ASN A 55 -4.18 6.77 -4.90
CA ASN A 55 -4.05 5.43 -5.48
C ASN A 55 -4.16 4.33 -4.43
N LEU A 56 -3.62 4.56 -3.22
CA LEU A 56 -3.77 3.64 -2.09
C LEU A 56 -5.24 3.47 -1.70
N THR A 57 -5.99 4.58 -1.60
CA THR A 57 -7.42 4.57 -1.30
C THR A 57 -8.20 3.79 -2.35
N GLN A 58 -7.89 3.99 -3.63
CA GLN A 58 -8.52 3.26 -4.73
C GLN A 58 -8.20 1.76 -4.69
N ALA A 59 -6.95 1.38 -4.39
CA ALA A 59 -6.54 -0.01 -4.28
C ALA A 59 -7.34 -0.74 -3.18
N VAL A 60 -7.48 -0.11 -2.01
CA VAL A 60 -8.27 -0.66 -0.89
C VAL A 60 -9.77 -0.73 -1.23
N GLN A 61 -10.32 0.28 -1.90
CA GLN A 61 -11.73 0.26 -2.31
C GLN A 61 -12.03 -0.85 -3.33
N LYS A 62 -11.17 -1.04 -4.33
CA LYS A 62 -11.31 -2.14 -5.31
C LYS A 62 -11.30 -3.50 -4.64
N ASP A 63 -10.41 -3.70 -3.67
CA ASP A 63 -10.33 -4.95 -2.90
C ASP A 63 -11.61 -5.19 -2.08
N ARG A 64 -12.15 -4.15 -1.42
CA ARG A 64 -13.45 -4.22 -0.73
C ARG A 64 -14.60 -4.61 -1.66
N VAL A 65 -14.65 -4.05 -2.88
CA VAL A 65 -15.69 -4.39 -3.87
C VAL A 65 -15.54 -5.85 -4.33
N ALA A 66 -14.32 -6.33 -4.53
CA ALA A 66 -14.06 -7.73 -4.89
C ALA A 66 -14.48 -8.73 -3.80
N LEU A 67 -14.48 -8.30 -2.53
CA LEU A 67 -14.95 -9.09 -1.39
C LEU A 67 -16.49 -9.08 -1.23
N LEU A 68 -17.14 -7.94 -1.47
CA LEU A 68 -18.61 -7.81 -1.37
C LEU A 68 -19.37 -8.39 -2.56
N GLY A 69 -18.69 -8.57 -3.70
CA GLY A 69 -19.26 -9.16 -4.92
C GLY A 69 -19.26 -10.70 -4.95
N ARG A 70 -18.94 -11.37 -3.84
CA ARG A 70 -18.98 -12.84 -3.70
C ARG A 70 -20.09 -13.28 -2.77
#